data_AF-A0A7K2ZG50-F1
#
_entry.id   AF-A0A7K2ZG50-F1
#
_cell.length_a   1.000
_cell.length_b   1.000
_cell.length_c   1.000
_cell.angle_alpha   90.00
_cell.angle_beta   90.00
_cell.angle_gamma   90.00
#
_symmetry.space_group_name_H-M   'P 1'
#
loop_
_entity.id
_entity.type
_entity.pdbx_description
1 polymer ?
#
loop_
_entity_poly.entity_id
_entity_poly.type
_entity_poly.pdbx_seq_one_letter_code
_entity_poly.pdbx_strand_id
1 'polypeptide(L)'
;LREARWERARIGAALELAPADLVTVSYVLKELPPEARTGLVDAAAAAGQAVVIVEPGTPDGYVRIIEARDRLIAAGLSIAAPCPHDDACPIAPGTDWCHFSARVSRSSLHRQVKGGSLSHEDEKFSYVVATRFPATPAPARITRKPQLRKGQVLLELCTRDEGLSRSTVTKRHGELYRAARDIAWGDPWPPEGTA
;
A
#
# COMPACT_ATOMS: atom_id res chain seq x y z
N LEU A 1 -11.88 -16.21 -16.69
CA LEU A 1 -11.53 -15.28 -17.78
C LEU A 1 -12.42 -15.37 -19.02
N ARG A 2 -13.39 -16.30 -19.13
CA ARG A 2 -14.21 -16.45 -20.36
C ARG A 2 -15.12 -15.24 -20.67
N GLU A 3 -15.45 -14.45 -19.65
CA GLU A 3 -16.28 -13.24 -19.77
C GLU A 3 -15.46 -11.94 -19.75
N ALA A 4 -14.12 -12.04 -19.79
CA ALA A 4 -13.27 -10.85 -19.80
C ALA A 4 -13.35 -10.15 -21.15
N ARG A 5 -13.68 -8.86 -21.14
CA ARG A 5 -13.55 -7.99 -22.30
C ARG A 5 -12.13 -7.40 -22.32
N TRP A 6 -11.40 -7.63 -23.40
CA TRP A 6 -10.08 -7.05 -23.63
C TRP A 6 -10.20 -5.84 -24.53
N GLU A 7 -9.67 -4.71 -24.08
CA GLU A 7 -9.71 -3.46 -24.81
C GLU A 7 -8.30 -2.98 -25.10
N ARG A 8 -8.10 -2.46 -26.32
CA ARG A 8 -6.85 -1.83 -26.71
C ARG A 8 -7.01 -0.33 -26.62
N ALA A 9 -6.31 0.29 -25.69
CA ALA A 9 -6.28 1.73 -25.52
C ALA A 9 -4.84 2.22 -25.38
N ARG A 10 -4.61 3.50 -25.69
CA ARG A 10 -3.37 4.18 -25.37
C ARG A 10 -3.52 4.83 -24.00
N ILE A 11 -2.66 4.46 -23.06
CA ILE A 11 -2.62 5.12 -21.75
C ILE A 11 -1.98 6.51 -21.92
N GLY A 12 -2.68 7.55 -21.48
CA GLY A 12 -2.26 8.95 -21.60
C GLY A 12 -3.38 9.90 -21.17
N ALA A 13 -3.19 11.20 -21.39
CA ALA A 13 -4.15 12.23 -20.98
C ALA A 13 -5.55 12.11 -21.62
N ALA A 14 -5.64 11.47 -22.78
CA ALA A 14 -6.91 11.23 -23.49
C ALA A 14 -7.55 9.86 -23.17
N LEU A 15 -7.05 9.15 -22.15
CA LEU A 15 -7.63 7.86 -21.75
C LEU A 15 -8.99 8.10 -21.09
N GLU A 16 -10.02 7.49 -21.65
CA GLU A 16 -11.35 7.43 -21.05
C GLU A 16 -11.62 6.00 -20.59
N LEU A 17 -12.10 5.85 -19.35
CA LEU A 17 -12.48 4.58 -18.76
C LEU A 17 -13.99 4.60 -18.49
N ALA A 18 -14.67 3.51 -18.82
CA ALA A 18 -16.08 3.35 -18.46
C ALA A 18 -16.22 3.32 -16.92
N PRO A 19 -17.34 3.83 -16.37
CA PRO A 19 -17.61 3.74 -14.94
C PRO A 19 -17.49 2.30 -14.42
N ALA A 20 -16.84 2.14 -13.27
CA ALA A 20 -16.57 0.84 -12.67
C ALA A 20 -16.65 0.90 -11.14
N ASP A 21 -17.06 -0.20 -10.51
CA ASP A 21 -17.04 -0.30 -9.05
C ASP A 21 -15.61 -0.33 -8.51
N LEU A 22 -14.67 -0.91 -9.28
CA LEU A 22 -13.27 -1.03 -8.92
C LEU A 22 -12.37 -0.83 -10.16
N VAL A 23 -11.43 0.10 -10.08
CA VAL A 23 -10.32 0.25 -11.02
C VAL A 23 -9.03 -0.22 -10.35
N THR A 24 -8.28 -1.10 -11.02
CA THR A 24 -6.96 -1.55 -10.54
C THR A 24 -5.87 -1.11 -11.51
N VAL A 25 -4.82 -0.49 -10.96
CA VAL A 25 -3.61 -0.12 -11.69
C VAL A 25 -2.44 -0.83 -11.03
N SER A 26 -1.96 -1.90 -11.66
CA SER A 26 -0.99 -2.82 -11.02
C SER A 26 0.31 -2.86 -11.82
N TYR A 27 1.39 -2.33 -11.24
CA TYR A 27 2.74 -2.28 -11.80
C TYR A 27 2.88 -1.58 -13.17
N VAL A 28 1.97 -0.65 -13.46
CA VAL A 28 1.93 0.06 -14.76
C VAL A 28 2.50 1.48 -14.69
N LEU A 29 2.44 2.19 -13.56
CA LEU A 29 2.89 3.59 -13.52
C LEU A 29 4.39 3.70 -13.81
N LYS A 30 5.21 2.76 -13.31
CA LYS A 30 6.66 2.71 -13.65
C LYS A 30 6.96 2.62 -15.14
N GLU A 31 6.06 2.04 -15.93
CA GLU A 31 6.23 1.80 -17.38
C GLU A 31 5.87 3.05 -18.21
N LEU A 32 5.26 4.05 -17.58
CA LEU A 32 4.70 5.22 -18.24
C LEU A 32 5.59 6.46 -18.05
N PRO A 33 5.60 7.39 -19.03
CA PRO A 33 6.14 8.73 -18.82
C PRO A 33 5.29 9.52 -17.81
N PRO A 34 5.85 10.56 -17.15
CA PRO A 34 5.17 11.31 -16.08
C PRO A 34 3.77 11.83 -16.43
N GLU A 35 3.60 12.37 -17.64
CA GLU A 35 2.30 12.87 -18.13
C GLU A 35 1.24 11.76 -18.25
N ALA A 36 1.64 10.57 -18.69
CA ALA A 36 0.73 9.43 -18.86
C ALA A 36 0.39 8.78 -17.53
N ARG A 37 1.30 8.81 -16.53
CA ARG A 37 0.99 8.41 -15.16
C ARG A 37 -0.12 9.27 -14.59
N THR A 38 0.04 10.58 -14.72
CA THR A 38 -0.95 11.59 -14.29
C THR A 38 -2.30 11.32 -14.94
N GLY A 39 -2.34 11.23 -16.28
CA GLY A 39 -3.59 10.97 -17.00
C GLY A 39 -4.25 9.65 -16.60
N LEU A 40 -3.48 8.58 -16.36
CA LEU A 40 -4.03 7.29 -15.92
C LEU A 40 -4.66 7.39 -14.52
N VAL A 41 -4.00 8.05 -13.57
CA VAL A 41 -4.53 8.20 -12.21
C VAL A 41 -5.82 9.02 -12.23
N ASP A 42 -5.86 10.10 -13.01
CA ASP A 42 -7.06 10.94 -13.14
C ASP A 42 -8.22 10.18 -13.78
N ALA A 43 -7.96 9.43 -14.85
CA ALA A 43 -8.96 8.60 -15.50
C ALA A 43 -9.49 7.51 -14.55
N ALA A 44 -8.61 6.88 -13.77
CA ALA A 44 -8.99 5.88 -12.77
C ALA A 44 -9.86 6.51 -11.66
N ALA A 45 -9.49 7.70 -11.17
CA ALA A 45 -10.24 8.44 -10.17
C ALA A 45 -11.64 8.83 -10.68
N ALA A 46 -11.75 9.24 -11.95
CA ALA A 46 -13.03 9.63 -12.56
C ALA A 46 -13.97 8.43 -12.74
N ALA A 47 -13.45 7.27 -13.13
CA ALA A 47 -14.25 6.10 -13.45
C ALA A 47 -14.59 5.21 -12.24
N GLY A 48 -13.72 5.12 -11.23
CA GLY A 48 -13.83 4.16 -10.14
C GLY A 48 -14.66 4.63 -8.94
N GLN A 49 -15.50 3.76 -8.38
CA GLN A 49 -15.99 3.90 -7.00
C GLN A 49 -14.90 3.58 -5.98
N ALA A 50 -14.04 2.61 -6.31
CA ALA A 50 -12.80 2.32 -5.63
C ALA A 50 -11.64 2.27 -6.63
N VAL A 51 -10.46 2.75 -6.22
CA VAL A 51 -9.23 2.70 -7.02
C VAL A 51 -8.14 2.06 -6.19
N VAL A 52 -7.51 1.02 -6.74
CA VAL A 52 -6.36 0.33 -6.14
C VAL A 52 -5.16 0.51 -7.05
N ILE A 53 -4.09 1.10 -6.53
CA ILE A 53 -2.85 1.30 -7.28
C ILE A 53 -1.73 0.55 -6.55
N VAL A 54 -0.98 -0.26 -7.28
CA VAL A 54 0.15 -1.06 -6.76
C VAL A 54 1.38 -0.80 -7.62
N GLU A 55 2.52 -0.58 -6.98
CA GLU A 55 3.82 -0.37 -7.60
C GLU A 55 4.90 -1.18 -6.86
N PRO A 56 6.10 -1.39 -7.46
CA PRO A 56 7.22 -1.99 -6.75
C PRO A 56 7.54 -1.25 -5.46
N GLY A 57 7.91 -1.99 -4.42
CA GLY A 57 8.23 -1.48 -3.08
C GLY A 57 9.62 -0.86 -3.00
N THR A 58 9.94 0.00 -3.96
CA THR A 58 11.18 0.77 -4.08
C THR A 58 10.92 2.23 -3.72
N PRO A 59 11.97 3.04 -3.46
CA PRO A 59 11.82 4.48 -3.26
C PRO A 59 11.04 5.17 -4.38
N ASP A 60 11.36 4.87 -5.65
CA ASP A 60 10.66 5.46 -6.80
C ASP A 60 9.20 5.00 -6.91
N GLY A 61 8.92 3.72 -6.60
CA GLY A 61 7.56 3.21 -6.59
C GLY A 61 6.72 3.84 -5.48
N TYR A 62 7.31 4.07 -4.31
CA TYR A 62 6.69 4.83 -3.23
C TYR A 62 6.38 6.27 -3.64
N VAL A 63 7.31 6.98 -4.29
CA VAL A 63 7.06 8.34 -4.79
C VAL A 63 5.85 8.35 -5.73
N ARG A 64 5.77 7.42 -6.68
CA ARG A 64 4.60 7.27 -7.57
C ARG A 64 3.29 7.01 -6.80
N ILE A 65 3.34 6.21 -5.74
CA ILE A 65 2.16 5.94 -4.90
C ILE A 65 1.71 7.18 -4.13
N ILE A 66 2.64 7.98 -3.58
CA ILE A 66 2.28 9.22 -2.88
C ILE A 66 1.72 10.25 -3.85
N GLU A 67 2.34 10.42 -5.02
CA GLU A 67 1.81 11.29 -6.08
C GLU A 67 0.39 10.83 -6.49
N ALA A 68 0.18 9.54 -6.71
CA ALA A 68 -1.13 9.02 -7.07
C ALA A 68 -2.16 9.18 -5.94
N ARG A 69 -1.75 8.96 -4.69
CA ARG A 69 -2.57 9.17 -3.50
C ARG A 69 -3.08 10.60 -3.42
N ASP A 70 -2.18 11.58 -3.57
CA ASP A 70 -2.53 13.00 -3.46
C ASP A 70 -3.50 13.40 -4.58
N ARG A 71 -3.34 12.85 -5.80
CA ARG A 71 -4.29 13.05 -6.90
C ARG A 71 -5.66 12.43 -6.64
N LEU A 72 -5.70 11.22 -6.08
CA LEU A 72 -6.97 10.56 -5.72
C LEU A 72 -7.74 11.38 -4.68
N ILE A 73 -7.04 11.93 -3.68
CA ILE A 73 -7.63 12.83 -2.67
C ILE A 73 -8.13 14.12 -3.32
N ALA A 74 -7.33 14.74 -4.20
CA ALA A 74 -7.73 15.94 -4.93
C ALA A 74 -8.95 15.71 -5.84
N ALA A 75 -9.16 14.49 -6.32
CA ALA A 75 -10.34 14.06 -7.08
C ALA A 75 -11.57 13.70 -6.21
N GLY A 76 -11.49 13.93 -4.89
CA GLY A 76 -12.57 13.75 -3.93
C GLY A 76 -12.77 12.31 -3.47
N LEU A 77 -11.75 11.44 -3.56
CA LEU A 77 -11.76 10.13 -2.92
C LEU A 77 -11.11 10.21 -1.54
N SER A 78 -11.55 9.37 -0.61
CA SER A 78 -10.90 9.20 0.70
C SER A 78 -10.01 7.96 0.70
N ILE A 79 -8.90 7.99 1.43
CA ILE A 79 -7.99 6.85 1.50
C ILE A 79 -8.58 5.79 2.41
N ALA A 80 -8.82 4.60 1.86
CA ALA A 80 -9.28 3.43 2.60
C ALA A 80 -8.11 2.61 3.17
N ALA A 81 -6.99 2.55 2.43
CA ALA A 81 -5.77 1.85 2.82
C ALA A 81 -4.56 2.31 1.98
N PRO A 82 -3.32 2.04 2.39
CA PRO A 82 -2.91 1.60 3.71
C PRO A 82 -2.71 2.76 4.69
N CYS A 83 -2.81 4.01 4.24
CA CYS A 83 -2.64 5.16 5.12
C CYS A 83 -3.87 5.30 6.02
N PRO A 84 -3.69 5.62 7.32
CA PRO A 84 -4.79 5.77 8.27
C PRO A 84 -5.49 7.14 8.20
N HIS A 85 -5.01 8.03 7.33
CA HIS A 85 -5.41 9.43 7.18
C HIS A 85 -5.34 9.88 5.71
N ASP A 86 -5.99 11.01 5.44
CA ASP A 86 -5.96 11.73 4.15
C ASP A 86 -4.90 12.85 4.14
N ASP A 87 -4.29 13.19 5.28
CA ASP A 87 -3.24 14.23 5.36
C ASP A 87 -1.98 13.91 4.54
N ALA A 88 -1.12 14.90 4.32
CA ALA A 88 0.17 14.71 3.66
C ALA A 88 0.96 13.55 4.31
N CYS A 89 1.66 12.76 3.50
CA CYS A 89 2.43 11.64 4.04
C CYS A 89 3.51 12.15 5.01
N PRO A 90 3.60 11.63 6.25
CA PRO A 90 4.54 12.13 7.25
C PRO A 90 6.00 11.72 7.00
N ILE A 91 6.27 10.83 6.04
CA ILE A 91 7.63 10.48 5.63
C ILE A 91 8.19 11.61 4.77
N ALA A 92 9.27 12.24 5.22
CA ALA A 92 9.95 13.26 4.44
C ALA A 92 10.49 12.69 3.12
N PRO A 93 10.30 13.38 1.98
CA PRO A 93 10.81 12.92 0.70
C PRO A 93 12.32 12.63 0.74
N GLY A 94 12.72 11.48 0.21
CA GLY A 94 14.13 11.05 0.13
C GLY A 94 14.73 10.52 1.42
N THR A 95 14.05 10.60 2.57
CA THR A 95 14.58 10.04 3.83
C THR A 95 14.23 8.58 4.04
N ASP A 96 13.05 8.18 3.57
CA ASP A 96 12.55 6.82 3.72
C ASP A 96 11.42 6.52 2.72
N TRP A 97 10.91 5.29 2.69
CA TRP A 97 9.74 4.92 1.90
C TRP A 97 8.83 3.91 2.61
N CYS A 98 7.51 4.06 2.43
CA CYS A 98 6.55 3.08 2.89
C CYS A 98 6.39 1.97 1.84
N HIS A 99 6.52 0.72 2.28
CA HIS A 99 6.32 -0.46 1.44
C HIS A 99 5.84 -1.63 2.30
N PHE A 100 5.59 -2.75 1.63
CA PHE A 100 5.14 -4.03 2.17
C PHE A 100 5.99 -5.14 1.56
N SER A 101 5.80 -6.36 2.05
CA SER A 101 6.36 -7.54 1.42
C SER A 101 5.35 -8.67 1.41
N ALA A 102 5.17 -9.27 0.24
CA ALA A 102 4.39 -10.48 0.06
C ALA A 102 5.33 -11.62 -0.35
N ARG A 103 5.18 -12.77 0.29
CA ARG A 103 5.89 -13.97 -0.11
C ARG A 103 5.20 -14.61 -1.32
N VAL A 104 5.88 -14.65 -2.45
CA VAL A 104 5.39 -15.25 -3.69
C VAL A 104 6.21 -16.49 -4.05
N SER A 105 5.57 -17.50 -4.62
CA SER A 105 6.25 -18.73 -5.01
C SER A 105 7.09 -18.52 -6.28
N ARG A 106 8.33 -19.00 -6.27
CA ARG A 106 9.17 -19.08 -7.47
C ARG A 106 8.88 -20.38 -8.22
N SER A 107 8.46 -20.25 -9.47
CA SER A 107 8.38 -21.39 -10.39
C SER A 107 9.76 -22.05 -10.59
N SER A 108 9.78 -23.33 -10.95
CA SER A 108 11.04 -24.06 -11.28
C SER A 108 11.83 -23.36 -12.38
N LEU A 109 11.14 -22.82 -13.40
CA LEU A 109 11.73 -22.05 -14.48
C LEU A 109 12.38 -20.75 -13.98
N HIS A 110 11.73 -20.00 -13.08
CA HIS A 110 12.32 -18.79 -12.47
C HIS A 110 13.58 -19.11 -11.67
N ARG A 111 13.60 -20.23 -10.94
CA ARG A 111 14.79 -20.66 -10.19
C ARG A 111 15.96 -21.00 -11.12
N GLN A 112 15.71 -21.71 -12.22
CA GLN A 112 16.73 -22.07 -13.20
C GLN A 112 17.30 -20.85 -13.93
N VAL A 113 16.45 -19.90 -14.33
CA VAL A 113 16.89 -18.73 -15.10
C VAL A 113 17.59 -17.68 -14.22
N LYS A 114 17.15 -17.50 -12.97
CA LYS A 114 17.69 -16.45 -12.08
C LYS A 114 18.67 -16.96 -11.02
N GLY A 115 19.09 -18.24 -11.09
CA GLY A 115 20.00 -18.84 -10.12
C GLY A 115 19.47 -18.88 -8.68
N GLY A 116 18.14 -18.86 -8.51
CA GLY A 116 17.49 -18.81 -7.20
C GLY A 116 17.40 -20.19 -6.55
N SER A 117 17.99 -20.37 -5.37
CA SER A 117 17.94 -21.63 -4.61
C SER A 117 16.64 -21.83 -3.84
N LEU A 118 15.95 -20.74 -3.46
CA LEU A 118 14.70 -20.79 -2.69
C LEU A 118 13.46 -20.91 -3.59
N SER A 119 12.47 -21.67 -3.11
CA SER A 119 11.15 -21.85 -3.75
C SER A 119 10.22 -20.64 -3.65
N HIS A 120 10.66 -19.56 -3.00
CA HIS A 120 9.90 -18.34 -2.81
C HIS A 120 10.80 -17.10 -2.92
N GLU A 121 10.18 -15.96 -3.17
CA GLU A 121 10.76 -14.64 -3.00
C GLU A 121 9.81 -13.74 -2.23
N ASP A 122 10.40 -12.81 -1.49
CA ASP A 122 9.67 -11.78 -0.77
C ASP A 122 9.58 -10.56 -1.69
N GLU A 123 8.50 -10.45 -2.47
CA GLU A 123 8.26 -9.35 -3.39
C GLU A 123 7.84 -8.12 -2.58
N LYS A 124 8.57 -7.02 -2.78
CA LYS A 124 8.26 -5.75 -2.12
C LYS A 124 7.33 -4.93 -2.99
N PHE A 125 6.31 -4.35 -2.39
CA PHE A 125 5.34 -3.52 -3.10
C PHE A 125 4.90 -2.32 -2.25
N SER A 126 4.41 -1.29 -2.92
CA SER A 126 3.76 -0.13 -2.34
C SER A 126 2.37 -0.03 -2.95
N TYR A 127 1.36 0.39 -2.18
CA TYR A 127 0.01 0.51 -2.71
C TYR A 127 -0.77 1.65 -2.07
N VAL A 128 -1.85 2.05 -2.73
CA VAL A 128 -2.91 2.92 -2.19
C VAL A 128 -4.27 2.39 -2.64
N VAL A 129 -5.25 2.50 -1.76
CA VAL A 129 -6.67 2.24 -2.02
C VAL A 129 -7.44 3.49 -1.64
N ALA A 130 -8.19 4.04 -2.57
CA ALA A 130 -9.06 5.19 -2.35
C ALA A 130 -10.49 4.88 -2.79
N THR A 131 -11.49 5.40 -2.08
CA THR A 131 -12.91 5.10 -2.31
C THR A 131 -13.75 6.37 -2.29
N ARG A 132 -14.89 6.34 -2.99
CA ARG A 132 -15.94 7.37 -2.92
C ARG A 132 -16.95 7.12 -1.81
N PHE A 133 -17.10 5.85 -1.43
CA PHE A 133 -17.94 5.44 -0.32
C PHE A 133 -17.15 5.45 1.00
N PRO A 134 -17.84 5.56 2.15
CA PRO A 134 -17.20 5.56 3.46
C PRO A 134 -16.34 4.30 3.66
N ALA A 135 -15.09 4.52 4.05
CA ALA A 135 -14.19 3.48 4.53
C ALA A 135 -13.83 3.77 5.99
N THR A 136 -13.43 2.74 6.73
CA THR A 136 -12.86 2.89 8.07
C THR A 136 -11.39 2.51 8.03
N PRO A 137 -10.48 3.46 7.75
CA PRO A 137 -9.05 3.17 7.80
C PRO A 137 -8.65 2.74 9.20
N ALA A 138 -7.61 1.92 9.29
CA ALA A 138 -7.01 1.53 10.55
C ALA A 138 -6.62 2.77 11.38
N PRO A 139 -6.73 2.73 12.72
CA PRO A 139 -6.31 3.87 13.57
C PRO A 139 -4.81 4.13 13.47
N ALA A 140 -4.01 3.07 13.38
CA ALA A 140 -2.61 3.13 13.00
C ALA A 140 -2.21 1.93 12.15
N ARG A 141 -1.09 2.07 11.44
CA ARG A 141 -0.45 1.01 10.64
C ARG A 141 0.98 0.79 11.09
N ILE A 142 1.37 -0.47 11.21
CA ILE A 142 2.76 -0.88 11.42
C ILE A 142 3.60 -0.59 10.16
N THR A 143 4.53 0.35 10.23
CA THR A 143 5.33 0.79 9.06
C THR A 143 6.59 -0.04 8.85
N ARG A 144 7.09 -0.73 9.89
CA ARG A 144 8.32 -1.53 9.86
C ARG A 144 8.10 -2.86 10.57
N LYS A 145 9.00 -3.82 10.32
CA LYS A 145 9.00 -5.09 11.07
C LYS A 145 9.09 -4.80 12.58
N PRO A 146 8.13 -5.29 13.41
CA PRO A 146 8.21 -5.14 14.86
C PRO A 146 9.54 -5.63 15.42
N GLN A 147 10.13 -4.88 16.35
CA GLN A 147 11.38 -5.28 16.99
C GLN A 147 11.10 -5.99 18.30
N LEU A 148 11.28 -7.32 18.32
CA LEU A 148 11.11 -8.12 19.53
C LEU A 148 12.36 -8.01 20.41
N ARG A 149 12.15 -7.68 21.69
CA ARG A 149 13.18 -7.63 22.73
C ARG A 149 12.71 -8.43 23.95
N LYS A 150 13.61 -8.66 24.93
CA LYS A 150 13.26 -9.36 26.16
C LYS A 150 12.18 -8.58 26.92
N GLY A 151 10.94 -9.09 26.90
CA GLY A 151 9.81 -8.53 27.63
C GLY A 151 9.13 -7.30 27.00
N GLN A 152 9.51 -6.91 25.79
CA GLN A 152 8.89 -5.79 25.08
C GLN A 152 8.96 -5.95 23.56
N VAL A 153 8.05 -5.28 22.86
CA VAL A 153 8.02 -5.13 21.40
C VAL A 153 8.01 -3.64 21.08
N LEU A 154 8.91 -3.21 20.19
CA LEU A 154 8.94 -1.83 19.70
C LEU A 154 8.27 -1.80 18.31
N LEU A 155 7.30 -0.92 18.17
CA LEU A 155 6.50 -0.73 16.97
C LEU A 155 6.79 0.66 16.39
N GLU A 156 6.95 0.73 15.08
CA GLU A 156 6.94 1.98 14.33
C GLU A 156 5.61 2.08 13.60
N LEU A 157 4.91 3.18 13.82
CA LEU A 157 3.52 3.37 13.44
C LEU A 157 3.38 4.59 12.55
N CYS A 158 2.43 4.52 11.62
CA CYS A 158 1.78 5.70 11.05
C CYS A 158 0.40 5.75 11.69
N THR A 159 0.06 6.80 12.41
CA THR A 159 -1.23 6.98 13.07
C THR A 159 -2.06 8.01 12.32
N ARG A 160 -3.38 7.98 12.52
CA ARG A 160 -4.28 8.97 11.92
C ARG A 160 -3.93 10.40 12.34
N ASP A 161 -3.67 10.62 13.62
CA ASP A 161 -3.62 11.98 14.19
C ASP A 161 -2.19 12.53 14.37
N GLU A 162 -1.19 11.67 14.55
CA GLU A 162 0.18 12.07 14.92
C GLU A 162 1.21 11.78 13.81
N GLY A 163 0.79 11.15 12.71
CA GLY A 163 1.68 10.72 11.65
C GLY A 163 2.64 9.61 12.13
N LEU A 164 3.95 9.77 11.94
CA LEU A 164 4.92 8.75 12.34
C LEU A 164 5.17 8.78 13.85
N SER A 165 4.92 7.67 14.53
CA SER A 165 5.19 7.52 15.95
C SER A 165 5.84 6.18 16.30
N ARG A 166 6.37 6.08 17.52
CA ARG A 166 6.95 4.85 18.05
C ARG A 166 6.19 4.44 19.30
N SER A 167 5.85 3.16 19.40
CA SER A 167 5.17 2.61 20.57
C SER A 167 5.97 1.44 21.14
N THR A 168 6.06 1.36 22.47
CA THR A 168 6.69 0.24 23.17
C THR A 168 5.63 -0.55 23.94
N VAL A 169 5.38 -1.78 23.50
CA VAL A 169 4.44 -2.70 24.15
C VAL A 169 5.21 -3.65 25.04
N THR A 170 4.96 -3.65 26.35
CA THR A 170 5.70 -4.48 27.32
C THR A 170 4.81 -5.57 27.91
N LYS A 171 5.39 -6.58 28.57
CA LYS A 171 4.65 -7.67 29.25
C LYS A 171 3.50 -7.20 30.15
N ARG A 172 3.60 -6.00 30.76
CA ARG A 172 2.55 -5.45 31.63
C ARG A 172 1.25 -5.13 30.89
N HIS A 173 1.30 -5.02 29.56
CA HIS A 173 0.13 -4.74 28.72
C HIS A 173 -0.66 -6.00 28.34
N GLY A 174 -0.36 -7.17 28.92
CA GLY A 174 -1.21 -8.37 28.82
C GLY A 174 -1.46 -8.84 27.39
N GLU A 175 -2.73 -8.89 26.98
CA GLU A 175 -3.13 -9.31 25.62
C GLU A 175 -2.51 -8.47 24.52
N LEU A 176 -2.37 -7.16 24.73
CA LEU A 176 -1.74 -6.28 23.75
C LEU A 176 -0.27 -6.66 23.51
N TYR A 177 0.43 -7.17 24.53
CA TYR A 177 1.79 -7.69 24.37
C TYR A 177 1.83 -8.98 23.57
N ARG A 178 0.86 -9.88 23.74
CA ARG A 178 0.75 -11.10 22.91
C ARG A 178 0.49 -10.71 21.46
N ALA A 179 -0.51 -9.85 21.25
CA ALA A 179 -0.85 -9.31 19.94
C ALA A 179 0.35 -8.62 19.25
N ALA A 180 1.10 -7.77 19.97
CA ALA A 180 2.29 -7.11 19.44
C ALA A 180 3.41 -8.08 19.02
N ARG A 181 3.50 -9.27 19.62
CA ARG A 181 4.51 -10.27 19.24
C ARG A 181 4.17 -10.99 17.94
N ASP A 182 2.88 -11.10 17.64
CA ASP A 182 2.36 -11.84 16.50
C ASP A 182 1.98 -10.93 15.32
N ILE A 183 2.00 -9.61 15.52
CA ILE A 183 1.68 -8.61 14.50
C ILE A 183 2.72 -8.61 13.37
N ALA A 184 2.26 -8.46 12.13
CA ALA A 184 3.11 -8.36 10.96
C ALA A 184 3.34 -6.91 10.52
N TRP A 185 4.36 -6.74 9.69
CA TRP A 185 4.61 -5.47 9.02
C TRP A 185 3.48 -5.16 8.03
N GLY A 186 2.90 -3.98 8.16
CA GLY A 186 1.78 -3.53 7.35
C GLY A 186 0.42 -3.70 8.01
N ASP A 187 0.33 -4.45 9.11
CA ASP A 187 -0.92 -4.71 9.82
C ASP A 187 -1.47 -3.45 10.51
N PRO A 188 -2.80 -3.40 10.73
CA PRO A 188 -3.44 -2.39 11.57
C PRO A 188 -3.01 -2.54 13.04
N TRP A 189 -2.97 -1.42 13.76
CA TRP A 189 -2.64 -1.38 15.18
C TRP A 189 -3.52 -0.37 15.94
N PRO A 190 -4.07 -0.70 17.13
CA PRO A 190 -4.07 -2.04 17.73
C PRO A 190 -4.98 -3.02 16.97
N PRO A 191 -4.79 -4.34 17.11
CA PRO A 191 -5.68 -5.33 16.51
C PRO A 191 -7.11 -5.19 17.04
N GLU A 192 -8.09 -5.50 16.20
CA GLU A 192 -9.50 -5.44 16.58
C GLU A 192 -9.78 -6.27 17.85
N GLY A 193 -10.54 -5.70 18.79
CA GLY A 193 -10.88 -6.35 20.05
C GLY A 193 -9.80 -6.33 21.14
N THR A 194 -8.70 -5.58 20.94
CA THR A 194 -7.61 -5.43 21.94
C THR A 194 -7.52 -4.04 22.58
N ALA A 195 -8.49 -3.16 22.26
CA ALA A 195 -8.62 -1.80 22.81
C ALA A 195 -9.42 -1.77 24.11
#